data_AF-A0A2E4YCG3-F1
#
_entry.id   AF-A0A2E4YCG3-F1
#
_cell.length_a   1.000
_cell.length_b   1.000
_cell.length_c   1.000
_cell.angle_alpha   90.00
_cell.angle_beta   90.00
_cell.angle_gamma   90.00
#
_symmetry.space_group_name_H-M   'P 1'
#
loop_
_entity.id
_entity.type
_entity.pdbx_description
1 polymer ?
#
loop_
_entity_poly.entity_id
_entity_poly.type
_entity_poly.pdbx_seq_one_letter_code
_entity_poly.pdbx_strand_id
1 'polypeptide(L)'
;MFKLIGKLIKYTIYGSISVVVLLLGIGMMLPEDYKSTSTNIPTKEVVEVVEEEKVIEVVETVEDKEAEKAKKEAEKAKKAEEKAIAKAKREEEKRIAEQKKIEEELAKETLLAEKKAEEVRKGFHCLSAWNGSHRGIVKATKTVLKDPRSFEHIQTRVTPVQNFKHTLYMDYRAKNGFGGMTVGTVVATYSNASCDIFTIVSID
;
A
#
# COMPACT_ATOMS: atom_id res chain seq x y z
N MET A 1 -1.10 24.56 21.75
CA MET A 1 0.13 23.71 21.72
C MET A 1 0.00 22.37 22.46
N PHE A 2 -1.22 21.84 22.71
CA PHE A 2 -1.43 20.66 23.58
C PHE A 2 -2.37 19.58 23.02
N LYS A 3 -2.57 19.51 21.69
CA LYS A 3 -3.48 18.51 21.06
C LYS A 3 -2.78 17.37 20.30
N LEU A 4 -1.45 17.34 20.27
CA LEU A 4 -0.68 16.37 19.47
C LEU A 4 -0.03 15.22 20.26
N ILE A 5 -0.07 15.25 21.60
CA ILE A 5 0.64 14.25 22.43
C ILE A 5 -0.22 12.98 22.68
N GLY A 6 -1.54 13.04 22.48
CA GLY A 6 -2.45 11.93 22.81
C GLY A 6 -2.48 10.74 21.84
N LYS A 7 -1.87 10.85 20.64
CA LYS A 7 -1.90 9.77 19.63
C LYS A 7 -0.69 8.84 19.65
N LEU A 8 0.41 9.21 20.31
CA LEU A 8 1.62 8.36 20.35
C LEU A 8 1.59 7.25 21.41
N ILE A 9 0.70 7.31 22.41
CA ILE A 9 0.70 6.34 23.53
C ILE A 9 -0.08 5.06 23.22
N LYS A 10 -0.94 5.04 22.19
CA LYS A 10 -1.74 3.84 21.86
C LYS A 10 -0.98 2.77 21.05
N TYR A 11 0.15 3.10 20.44
CA TYR A 11 0.85 2.17 19.54
C TYR A 11 1.93 1.31 20.21
N THR A 12 2.38 1.65 21.42
CA THR A 12 3.42 0.91 22.14
C THR A 12 2.92 -0.30 22.93
N ILE A 13 1.60 -0.46 23.09
CA ILE A 13 1.01 -1.58 23.86
C ILE A 13 0.67 -2.79 22.97
N TYR A 14 0.53 -2.62 21.66
CA TYR A 14 0.20 -3.72 20.73
C TYR A 14 1.44 -4.50 20.20
N GLY A 15 2.66 -4.06 20.54
CA GLY A 15 3.90 -4.64 20.02
C GLY A 15 4.48 -5.83 20.79
N SER A 16 3.92 -6.19 21.95
CA SER A 16 4.50 -7.22 22.84
C SER A 16 3.69 -8.52 22.96
N ILE A 17 2.52 -8.63 22.31
CA ILE A 17 1.68 -9.84 22.39
C ILE A 17 2.01 -10.87 21.29
N SER A 18 2.70 -10.49 20.21
CA SER A 18 3.00 -11.41 19.09
C SER A 18 4.18 -12.37 19.28
N VAL A 19 4.97 -12.25 20.35
CA VAL A 19 6.16 -13.10 20.53
C VAL A 19 5.92 -14.29 21.47
N VAL A 20 4.78 -14.36 22.18
CA VAL A 20 4.49 -15.46 23.11
C VAL A 20 3.76 -16.65 22.46
N VAL A 21 3.24 -16.50 21.24
CA VAL A 21 2.47 -17.57 20.56
C VAL A 21 3.35 -18.52 19.72
N LEU A 22 4.66 -18.25 19.60
CA LEU A 22 5.57 -19.04 18.76
C LEU A 22 6.38 -20.12 19.52
N LEU A 23 6.06 -20.39 20.80
CA LEU A 23 6.72 -21.41 21.64
C LEU A 23 5.77 -22.47 22.22
N LEU A 24 4.66 -22.76 21.54
CA LEU A 24 3.77 -23.92 21.86
C LEU A 24 3.63 -24.86 20.66
N GLY A 25 4.73 -25.07 19.92
CA GLY A 25 4.78 -25.85 18.69
C GLY A 25 5.67 -27.10 18.75
N ILE A 26 5.85 -27.71 19.93
CA ILE A 26 6.58 -28.98 20.06
C ILE A 26 5.85 -29.90 21.04
N GLY A 27 5.39 -31.05 20.52
CA GLY A 27 5.34 -32.31 21.26
C GLY A 27 4.02 -32.66 21.94
N MET A 28 3.26 -33.54 21.30
CA MET A 28 2.51 -34.68 21.87
C MET A 28 1.72 -35.29 20.70
N MET A 29 2.30 -36.21 19.94
CA MET A 29 2.46 -37.64 20.27
C MET A 29 1.10 -38.29 20.53
N LEU A 30 0.67 -39.07 19.52
CA LEU A 30 -0.50 -39.96 19.53
C LEU A 30 -0.41 -40.97 20.69
N PRO A 31 -1.55 -41.42 21.21
CA PRO A 31 -2.05 -42.77 20.90
C PRO A 31 -3.54 -42.74 20.48
N GLU A 32 -3.95 -43.49 19.46
CA GLU A 32 -4.43 -44.89 19.51
C GLU A 32 -5.52 -45.17 20.58
N ASP A 33 -6.59 -45.82 20.12
CA ASP A 33 -7.71 -46.42 20.86
C ASP A 33 -8.90 -45.55 21.32
N TYR A 34 -9.79 -45.20 20.38
CA TYR A 34 -11.21 -44.98 20.71
C TYR A 34 -12.05 -46.18 20.28
N LYS A 35 -12.30 -47.07 21.25
CA LYS A 35 -13.24 -48.20 21.13
C LYS A 35 -14.67 -47.69 20.95
N SER A 36 -15.25 -48.05 19.82
CA SER A 36 -16.69 -48.12 19.57
C SER A 36 -17.39 -48.86 20.72
N THR A 37 -18.19 -48.13 21.51
CA THR A 37 -19.13 -48.72 22.47
C THR A 37 -20.51 -48.72 21.83
N SER A 38 -20.82 -49.87 21.22
CA SER A 38 -22.17 -50.31 20.89
C SER A 38 -22.94 -50.53 22.20
N THR A 39 -23.96 -49.72 22.47
CA THR A 39 -24.91 -49.98 23.54
C THR A 39 -26.13 -50.70 23.01
N ASN A 40 -26.35 -51.85 23.66
CA ASN A 40 -27.33 -52.88 23.36
C ASN A 40 -28.78 -52.39 23.28
N ILE A 41 -29.44 -53.01 22.31
CA ILE A 41 -30.88 -53.18 22.15
C ILE A 41 -31.43 -54.05 23.29
N PRO A 42 -32.53 -53.67 23.96
CA PRO A 42 -33.43 -54.63 24.57
C PRO A 42 -34.58 -54.96 23.61
N THR A 43 -34.53 -56.17 23.05
CA THR A 43 -35.69 -56.85 22.47
C THR A 43 -36.65 -57.24 23.57
N LYS A 44 -37.91 -56.77 23.49
CA LYS A 44 -39.03 -57.53 24.04
C LYS A 44 -40.24 -57.45 23.11
N GLU A 45 -40.39 -58.57 22.41
CA GLU A 45 -41.57 -59.07 21.73
C GLU A 45 -42.67 -59.37 22.77
N VAL A 46 -43.85 -58.78 22.59
CA VAL A 46 -45.14 -59.46 22.83
C VAL A 46 -46.16 -58.89 21.83
N VAL A 47 -46.70 -59.81 21.06
CA VAL A 47 -47.80 -59.70 20.09
C VAL A 47 -49.12 -59.44 20.82
N GLU A 48 -49.94 -58.51 20.32
CA GLU A 48 -51.39 -58.69 20.38
C GLU A 48 -52.03 -58.15 19.11
N VAL A 49 -52.71 -59.07 18.43
CA VAL A 49 -53.42 -58.91 17.17
C VAL A 49 -54.78 -58.30 17.48
N VAL A 50 -55.13 -57.18 16.85
CA VAL A 50 -56.52 -56.79 16.63
C VAL A 50 -56.66 -56.37 15.17
N GLU A 51 -57.40 -57.19 14.43
CA GLU A 51 -57.86 -56.93 13.08
C GLU A 51 -58.83 -55.74 13.08
N GLU A 52 -58.67 -54.82 12.14
CA GLU A 52 -59.81 -54.15 11.50
C GLU A 52 -59.37 -53.68 10.10
N GLU A 53 -59.74 -54.48 9.10
CA GLU A 53 -59.68 -54.12 7.69
C GLU A 53 -60.60 -52.93 7.39
N LYS A 54 -60.21 -52.18 6.34
CA LYS A 54 -61.07 -51.39 5.43
C LYS A 54 -61.00 -49.87 5.55
N VAL A 55 -59.87 -49.27 5.15
CA VAL A 55 -59.81 -47.92 4.51
C VAL A 55 -58.61 -47.85 3.55
N ILE A 56 -58.67 -48.54 2.40
CA ILE A 56 -57.59 -48.51 1.39
C ILE A 56 -58.21 -48.14 0.04
N GLU A 57 -58.47 -46.85 -0.20
CA GLU A 57 -58.55 -46.29 -1.57
C GLU A 57 -58.62 -44.74 -1.62
N VAL A 58 -58.07 -44.01 -0.63
CA VAL A 58 -57.97 -42.53 -0.69
C VAL A 58 -56.58 -42.02 -0.24
N VAL A 59 -55.74 -42.87 0.35
CA VAL A 59 -54.50 -42.48 1.03
C VAL A 59 -53.30 -42.28 0.07
N GLU A 60 -53.29 -42.89 -1.11
CA GLU A 60 -52.17 -42.75 -2.07
C GLU A 60 -52.05 -41.35 -2.71
N THR A 61 -53.10 -40.50 -2.66
CA THR A 61 -53.06 -39.18 -3.35
C THR A 61 -52.54 -38.02 -2.49
N VAL A 62 -52.28 -38.25 -1.19
CA VAL A 62 -51.84 -37.20 -0.25
C VAL A 62 -50.33 -37.23 -0.05
N GLU A 63 -49.73 -38.43 0.03
CA GLU A 63 -48.28 -38.61 0.24
C GLU A 63 -47.45 -38.10 -0.96
N ASP A 64 -47.94 -38.31 -2.19
CA ASP A 64 -47.27 -37.82 -3.40
C ASP A 64 -47.21 -36.29 -3.50
N LYS A 65 -48.23 -35.58 -2.98
CA LYS A 65 -48.28 -34.10 -2.99
C LYS A 65 -47.37 -33.49 -1.94
N GLU A 66 -47.20 -34.15 -0.79
CA GLU A 66 -46.28 -33.72 0.26
C GLU A 66 -44.82 -33.90 -0.17
N ALA A 67 -44.50 -34.99 -0.86
CA ALA A 67 -43.17 -35.23 -1.41
C ALA A 67 -42.78 -34.21 -2.52
N GLU A 68 -43.71 -33.81 -3.38
CA GLU A 68 -43.45 -32.78 -4.39
C GLU A 68 -43.22 -31.38 -3.78
N LYS A 69 -43.97 -31.05 -2.71
CA LYS A 69 -43.80 -29.79 -1.97
C LYS A 69 -42.44 -29.73 -1.28
N ALA A 70 -42.01 -30.81 -0.62
CA ALA A 70 -40.70 -30.91 0.03
C ALA A 70 -39.55 -30.76 -0.97
N LYS A 71 -39.66 -31.34 -2.18
CA LYS A 71 -38.67 -31.19 -3.26
C LYS A 71 -38.55 -29.74 -3.75
N LYS A 72 -39.68 -29.04 -3.94
CA LYS A 72 -39.70 -27.62 -4.34
C LYS A 72 -39.10 -26.71 -3.26
N GLU A 73 -39.36 -26.99 -1.98
CA GLU A 73 -38.79 -26.24 -0.86
C GLU A 73 -37.28 -26.46 -0.72
N ALA A 74 -36.81 -27.70 -0.87
CA ALA A 74 -35.38 -28.03 -0.87
C ALA A 74 -34.63 -27.38 -2.05
N GLU A 75 -35.21 -27.36 -3.26
CA GLU A 75 -34.63 -26.67 -4.42
C GLU A 75 -34.54 -25.15 -4.20
N LYS A 76 -35.58 -24.55 -3.61
CA LYS A 76 -35.59 -23.12 -3.26
C LYS A 76 -34.53 -22.79 -2.21
N ALA A 77 -34.32 -23.65 -1.22
CA ALA A 77 -33.29 -23.49 -0.20
C ALA A 77 -31.88 -23.56 -0.81
N LYS A 78 -31.60 -24.56 -1.67
CA LYS A 78 -30.31 -24.67 -2.37
C LYS A 78 -30.01 -23.45 -3.25
N LYS A 79 -31.01 -22.98 -4.03
CA LYS A 79 -30.87 -21.76 -4.84
C LYS A 79 -30.64 -20.51 -4.00
N ALA A 80 -31.20 -20.43 -2.80
CA ALA A 80 -30.98 -19.31 -1.89
C ALA A 80 -29.56 -19.34 -1.30
N GLU A 81 -29.08 -20.52 -0.92
CA GLU A 81 -27.71 -20.73 -0.41
C GLU A 81 -26.66 -20.40 -1.48
N GLU A 82 -26.82 -20.91 -2.70
CA GLU A 82 -25.91 -20.60 -3.82
C GLU A 82 -25.86 -19.10 -4.12
N LYS A 83 -27.00 -18.40 -4.07
CA LYS A 83 -27.06 -16.95 -4.23
C LYS A 83 -26.36 -16.21 -3.09
N ALA A 84 -26.50 -16.69 -1.85
CA ALA A 84 -25.81 -16.11 -0.70
C ALA A 84 -24.29 -16.27 -0.82
N ILE A 85 -23.82 -17.46 -1.21
CA ILE A 85 -22.40 -17.74 -1.45
C ILE A 85 -21.86 -16.89 -2.60
N ALA A 86 -22.59 -16.79 -3.72
CA ALA A 86 -22.18 -15.97 -4.85
C ALA A 86 -22.10 -14.47 -4.48
N LYS A 87 -23.05 -13.97 -3.67
CA LYS A 87 -23.02 -12.61 -3.16
C LYS A 87 -21.81 -12.37 -2.25
N ALA A 88 -21.54 -13.28 -1.32
CA ALA A 88 -20.39 -13.18 -0.41
C ALA A 88 -19.06 -13.19 -1.17
N LYS A 89 -18.90 -14.07 -2.17
CA LYS A 89 -17.71 -14.10 -3.05
C LYS A 89 -17.52 -12.79 -3.80
N ARG A 90 -18.58 -12.24 -4.39
CA ARG A 90 -18.53 -10.95 -5.10
C ARG A 90 -18.18 -9.79 -4.18
N GLU A 91 -18.65 -9.79 -2.94
CA GLU A 91 -18.30 -8.78 -1.94
C GLU A 91 -16.84 -8.90 -1.51
N GLU A 92 -16.34 -10.12 -1.33
CA GLU A 92 -14.94 -10.35 -0.98
C GLU A 92 -13.98 -9.96 -2.12
N GLU A 93 -14.30 -10.31 -3.36
CA GLU A 93 -13.52 -9.87 -4.53
C GLU A 93 -13.45 -8.34 -4.64
N LYS A 94 -14.54 -7.64 -4.33
CA LYS A 94 -14.56 -6.18 -4.29
C LYS A 94 -13.64 -5.64 -3.20
N ARG A 95 -13.67 -6.22 -2.00
CA ARG A 95 -12.78 -5.82 -0.89
C ARG A 95 -11.32 -6.04 -1.23
N ILE A 96 -10.99 -7.18 -1.84
CA ILE A 96 -9.63 -7.49 -2.29
C ILE A 96 -9.20 -6.49 -3.39
N ALA A 97 -10.07 -6.19 -4.35
CA ALA A 97 -9.77 -5.23 -5.40
C ALA A 97 -9.57 -3.81 -4.85
N GLU A 98 -10.36 -3.39 -3.87
CA GLU A 98 -10.18 -2.11 -3.17
C GLU A 98 -8.88 -2.06 -2.37
N GLN A 99 -8.59 -3.12 -1.60
CA GLN A 99 -7.35 -3.22 -0.83
C GLN A 99 -6.11 -3.15 -1.73
N LYS A 100 -6.13 -3.81 -2.88
CA LYS A 100 -5.04 -3.75 -3.87
C LYS A 100 -4.86 -2.34 -4.44
N LYS A 101 -5.94 -1.61 -4.70
CA LYS A 101 -5.85 -0.22 -5.16
C LYS A 101 -5.22 0.69 -4.10
N ILE A 102 -5.62 0.52 -2.85
CA ILE A 102 -5.04 1.27 -1.72
C ILE A 102 -3.54 0.97 -1.58
N GLU A 103 -3.16 -0.30 -1.67
CA GLU A 103 -1.76 -0.72 -1.61
C GLU A 103 -0.92 -0.15 -2.77
N GLU A 104 -1.47 -0.16 -3.99
CA GLU A 104 -0.81 0.43 -5.17
C GLU A 104 -0.64 1.95 -5.05
N GLU A 105 -1.66 2.66 -4.56
CA GLU A 105 -1.57 4.11 -4.32
C GLU A 105 -0.55 4.44 -3.24
N LEU A 106 -0.54 3.68 -2.14
CA LEU A 106 0.45 3.83 -1.08
C LEU A 106 1.87 3.58 -1.59
N ALA A 107 2.08 2.52 -2.40
CA ALA A 107 3.38 2.23 -3.00
C ALA A 107 3.85 3.32 -3.98
N LYS A 108 2.93 3.95 -4.72
CA LYS A 108 3.25 5.10 -5.57
C LYS A 108 3.65 6.32 -4.75
N GLU A 109 2.94 6.58 -3.65
CA GLU A 109 3.23 7.69 -2.76
C GLU A 109 4.59 7.53 -2.08
N THR A 110 4.90 6.33 -1.55
CA THR A 110 6.21 6.04 -0.94
C THR A 110 7.35 6.20 -1.95
N LEU A 111 7.20 5.65 -3.15
CA LEU A 111 8.20 5.81 -4.22
C LEU A 111 8.40 7.29 -4.61
N LEU A 112 7.34 8.08 -4.67
CA LEU A 112 7.44 9.51 -4.96
C LEU A 112 8.13 10.26 -3.82
N ALA A 113 7.83 9.93 -2.57
CA ALA A 113 8.46 10.52 -1.40
C ALA A 113 9.97 10.19 -1.36
N GLU A 114 10.36 8.94 -1.65
CA GLU A 114 11.75 8.52 -1.75
C GLU A 114 12.51 9.27 -2.85
N LYS A 115 11.92 9.38 -4.05
CA LYS A 115 12.50 10.18 -5.14
C LYS A 115 12.68 11.63 -4.74
N LYS A 116 11.67 12.26 -4.13
CA LYS A 116 11.78 13.65 -3.63
C LYS A 116 12.86 13.78 -2.57
N ALA A 117 12.96 12.85 -1.63
CA ALA A 117 14.00 12.85 -0.61
C ALA A 117 15.40 12.72 -1.23
N GLU A 118 15.55 11.91 -2.28
CA GLU A 118 16.81 11.78 -3.01
C GLU A 118 17.17 13.04 -3.79
N GLU A 119 16.21 13.66 -4.47
CA GLU A 119 16.39 14.94 -5.16
C GLU A 119 16.83 16.04 -4.18
N VAL A 120 16.22 16.08 -2.98
CA VAL A 120 16.62 16.97 -1.89
C VAL A 120 18.05 16.67 -1.43
N ARG A 121 18.38 15.40 -1.18
CA ARG A 121 19.72 14.99 -0.75
C ARG A 121 20.80 15.35 -1.78
N LYS A 122 20.49 15.25 -3.07
CA LYS A 122 21.38 15.61 -4.18
C LYS A 122 21.37 17.10 -4.52
N GLY A 123 20.41 17.87 -3.99
CA GLY A 123 20.27 19.31 -4.21
C GLY A 123 19.58 19.71 -5.51
N PHE A 124 19.01 18.75 -6.25
CA PHE A 124 18.36 18.98 -7.54
C PHE A 124 16.99 19.68 -7.41
N HIS A 125 16.35 19.60 -6.24
CA HIS A 125 15.08 20.29 -5.97
C HIS A 125 15.17 21.83 -6.05
N CYS A 126 16.38 22.39 -5.91
CA CYS A 126 16.64 23.83 -6.07
C CYS A 126 16.96 24.25 -7.51
N LEU A 127 17.11 23.30 -8.42
CA LEU A 127 17.41 23.56 -9.82
C LEU A 127 16.13 23.66 -10.66
N SER A 128 16.22 24.37 -11.76
CA SER A 128 15.16 24.39 -12.77
C SER A 128 14.97 22.99 -13.37
N ALA A 129 13.72 22.51 -13.36
CA ALA A 129 13.38 21.22 -13.98
C ALA A 129 13.61 21.19 -15.50
N TRP A 130 13.74 22.35 -16.16
CA TRP A 130 13.85 22.44 -17.61
C TRP A 130 15.29 22.39 -18.11
N ASN A 131 16.19 23.13 -17.45
CA ASN A 131 17.59 23.26 -17.87
C ASN A 131 18.61 22.98 -16.75
N GLY A 132 18.17 22.65 -15.53
CA GLY A 132 19.07 22.40 -14.41
C GLY A 132 19.76 23.66 -13.85
N SER A 133 19.38 24.87 -14.28
CA SER A 133 20.01 26.10 -13.77
C SER A 133 19.48 26.53 -12.40
N HIS A 134 20.33 27.14 -11.58
CA HIS A 134 19.94 27.73 -10.29
C HIS A 134 19.67 29.23 -10.45
N ARG A 135 18.40 29.66 -10.31
CA ARG A 135 17.96 31.03 -10.62
C ARG A 135 18.75 32.12 -9.92
N GLY A 136 19.03 31.94 -8.63
CA GLY A 136 19.81 32.90 -7.84
C GLY A 136 21.24 33.06 -8.39
N ILE A 137 21.91 31.95 -8.71
CA ILE A 137 23.30 31.95 -9.17
C ILE A 137 23.37 32.54 -10.57
N VAL A 138 22.46 32.18 -11.47
CA VAL A 138 22.33 32.82 -12.80
C VAL A 138 22.19 34.33 -12.67
N LYS A 139 21.36 34.82 -11.74
CA LYS A 139 21.20 36.26 -11.51
C LYS A 139 22.51 36.89 -11.05
N ALA A 140 23.21 36.27 -10.11
CA ALA A 140 24.47 36.81 -9.59
C ALA A 140 25.62 36.74 -10.61
N THR A 141 25.69 35.68 -11.43
CA THR A 141 26.64 35.61 -12.54
C THR A 141 26.40 36.74 -13.53
N LYS A 142 25.14 36.96 -13.92
CA LYS A 142 24.78 38.04 -14.85
C LYS A 142 25.16 39.43 -14.33
N THR A 143 25.19 39.67 -13.02
CA THR A 143 25.56 40.99 -12.47
C THR A 143 27.04 41.33 -12.60
N VAL A 144 27.92 40.33 -12.76
CA VAL A 144 29.37 40.57 -12.92
C VAL A 144 29.84 40.53 -14.37
N LEU A 145 28.98 40.10 -15.30
CA LEU A 145 29.30 40.05 -16.73
C LEU A 145 29.23 41.42 -17.39
N LYS A 146 30.14 41.69 -18.32
CA LYS A 146 30.15 42.91 -19.13
C LYS A 146 28.92 43.02 -20.04
N ASP A 147 28.49 41.90 -20.63
CA ASP A 147 27.23 41.79 -21.38
C ASP A 147 26.34 40.71 -20.75
N PRO A 148 25.45 41.06 -19.81
CA PRO A 148 24.56 40.11 -19.14
C PRO A 148 23.58 39.41 -20.08
N ARG A 149 23.31 39.98 -21.27
CA ARG A 149 22.40 39.40 -22.26
C ARG A 149 23.05 38.28 -23.05
N SER A 150 24.39 38.24 -23.09
CA SER A 150 25.16 37.17 -23.73
C SER A 150 25.28 35.88 -22.90
N PHE A 151 24.79 35.88 -21.66
CA PHE A 151 24.88 34.70 -20.79
C PHE A 151 24.02 33.55 -21.31
N GLU A 152 24.64 32.39 -21.43
CA GLU A 152 23.97 31.14 -21.72
C GLU A 152 24.45 30.05 -20.76
N HIS A 153 23.49 29.35 -20.17
CA HIS A 153 23.75 28.23 -19.27
C HIS A 153 24.11 26.98 -20.08
N ILE A 154 25.14 26.24 -19.67
CA ILE A 154 25.57 25.00 -20.31
C ILE A 154 25.14 23.80 -19.46
N GLN A 155 25.62 23.73 -18.23
CA GLN A 155 25.31 22.64 -17.31
C GLN A 155 25.51 23.05 -15.86
N THR A 156 24.94 22.25 -14.96
CA THR A 156 25.10 22.42 -13.52
C THR A 156 25.38 21.07 -12.88
N ARG A 157 26.42 21.03 -12.03
CA ARG A 157 26.79 19.89 -11.21
C ARG A 157 26.66 20.28 -9.75
N VAL A 158 26.10 19.39 -8.94
CA VAL A 158 25.82 19.67 -7.52
C VAL A 158 26.38 18.54 -6.67
N THR A 159 26.96 18.88 -5.53
CA THR A 159 27.41 17.91 -4.54
C THR A 159 26.26 17.53 -3.59
N PRO A 160 26.25 16.30 -3.04
CA PRO A 160 25.34 15.94 -1.97
C PRO A 160 25.44 16.91 -0.79
N VAL A 161 24.34 17.06 -0.04
CA VAL A 161 24.29 17.98 1.09
C VAL A 161 25.40 17.72 2.11
N GLN A 162 26.12 18.77 2.49
CA GLN A 162 27.11 18.79 3.57
C GLN A 162 26.85 20.02 4.44
N ASN A 163 26.71 19.85 5.75
CA ASN A 163 26.43 20.94 6.70
C ASN A 163 25.22 21.82 6.28
N PHE A 164 24.12 21.18 5.84
CA PHE A 164 22.90 21.83 5.33
C PHE A 164 23.07 22.67 4.05
N LYS A 165 24.20 22.51 3.35
CA LYS A 165 24.53 23.25 2.14
C LYS A 165 24.87 22.31 0.99
N HIS A 166 24.66 22.79 -0.23
CA HIS A 166 25.17 22.17 -1.45
C HIS A 166 26.25 23.05 -2.05
N THR A 167 27.24 22.42 -2.68
CA THR A 167 28.19 23.10 -3.56
C THR A 167 27.77 22.87 -5.00
N LEU A 168 27.68 23.96 -5.75
CA LEU A 168 27.25 24.02 -7.13
C LEU A 168 28.39 24.45 -8.04
N TYR A 169 28.54 23.76 -9.15
CA TYR A 169 29.43 24.11 -10.26
C TYR A 169 28.55 24.37 -11.48
N MET A 170 28.50 25.62 -11.95
CA MET A 170 27.73 26.01 -13.11
C MET A 170 28.65 26.44 -14.24
N ASP A 171 28.62 25.70 -15.34
CA ASP A 171 29.34 26.07 -16.54
C ASP A 171 28.41 26.94 -17.39
N TYR A 172 28.94 28.05 -17.90
CA TYR A 172 28.20 29.00 -18.71
C TYR A 172 29.07 29.54 -19.84
N ARG A 173 28.45 30.13 -20.86
CA ARG A 173 29.16 30.92 -21.87
C ARG A 173 28.65 32.36 -21.90
N ALA A 174 29.53 33.30 -22.17
CA ALA A 174 29.21 34.73 -22.30
C ALA A 174 30.20 35.43 -23.25
N LYS A 175 29.84 36.63 -23.73
CA LYS A 175 30.73 37.46 -24.53
C LYS A 175 31.81 38.09 -23.66
N ASN A 176 33.06 37.96 -24.10
CA ASN A 176 34.21 38.62 -23.49
C ASN A 176 34.38 40.07 -23.98
N GLY A 177 35.42 40.75 -23.47
CA GLY A 177 35.71 42.14 -23.82
C GLY A 177 36.07 42.39 -25.30
N PHE A 178 36.43 41.33 -26.05
CA PHE A 178 36.79 41.37 -27.47
C PHE A 178 35.64 40.92 -28.39
N GLY A 179 34.45 40.64 -27.83
CA GLY A 179 33.27 40.23 -28.58
C GLY A 179 33.19 38.73 -28.92
N GLY A 180 34.17 37.93 -28.51
CA GLY A 180 34.15 36.47 -28.65
C GLY A 180 33.38 35.80 -27.50
N MET A 181 32.85 34.59 -27.72
CA MET A 181 32.22 33.78 -26.68
C MET A 181 33.27 32.99 -25.90
N THR A 182 33.24 33.08 -24.58
CA THR A 182 34.11 32.31 -23.66
C THR A 182 33.28 31.48 -22.71
N VAL A 183 33.78 30.31 -22.32
CA VAL A 183 33.19 29.46 -21.29
C VAL A 183 33.79 29.84 -19.95
N GLY A 184 32.93 30.06 -18.96
CA GLY A 184 33.31 30.31 -17.56
C GLY A 184 32.67 29.28 -16.64
N THR A 185 33.19 29.17 -15.43
CA THR A 185 32.64 28.31 -14.38
C THR A 185 32.33 29.16 -13.15
N VAL A 186 31.17 28.94 -12.56
CA VAL A 186 30.79 29.54 -11.28
C VAL A 186 30.73 28.46 -10.22
N VAL A 187 31.45 28.67 -9.13
CA VAL A 187 31.38 27.82 -7.94
C VAL A 187 30.65 28.59 -6.85
N ALA A 188 29.57 28.03 -6.34
CA ALA A 188 28.78 28.67 -5.28
C ALA A 188 28.22 27.65 -4.29
N THR A 189 27.82 28.13 -3.12
CA THR A 189 27.11 27.33 -2.11
C THR A 189 25.72 27.87 -1.88
N TYR A 190 24.76 26.98 -1.66
CA TYR A 190 23.35 27.34 -1.41
C TYR A 190 22.70 26.43 -0.36
N SER A 191 21.59 26.89 0.21
CA SER A 191 20.83 26.22 1.26
C SER A 191 20.05 25.02 0.74
N ASN A 192 20.21 23.86 1.38
CA ASN A 192 19.37 22.70 1.10
C ASN A 192 17.89 22.97 1.42
N ALA A 193 17.60 23.78 2.44
CA ALA A 193 16.21 24.02 2.88
C ALA A 193 15.50 25.10 2.07
N SER A 194 16.17 26.23 1.81
CA SER A 194 15.54 27.42 1.22
C SER A 194 15.94 27.70 -0.23
N CYS A 195 16.95 27.00 -0.76
CA CYS A 195 17.54 27.27 -2.07
C CYS A 195 18.13 28.68 -2.22
N ASP A 196 18.35 29.39 -1.12
CA ASP A 196 19.01 30.68 -1.13
C ASP A 196 20.53 30.52 -1.28
N ILE A 197 21.14 31.46 -2.00
CA ILE A 197 22.60 31.50 -2.16
C ILE A 197 23.22 31.92 -0.83
N PHE A 198 24.21 31.15 -0.37
CA PHE A 198 25.03 31.55 0.76
C PHE A 198 26.24 32.36 0.32
N THR A 199 27.02 31.82 -0.62
CA THR A 199 28.31 32.41 -0.99
C THR A 199 28.68 32.00 -2.40
N ILE A 200 29.15 32.97 -3.19
CA ILE A 200 29.83 32.72 -4.45
C ILE A 200 31.31 32.54 -4.12
N VAL A 201 31.84 31.36 -4.39
CA VAL A 201 33.24 31.01 -4.08
C VAL A 201 34.16 31.56 -5.16
N SER A 202 33.82 31.35 -6.43
CA SER A 202 34.55 31.89 -7.57
C SER A 202 33.65 32.07 -8.78
N ILE A 203 34.04 33.02 -9.63
CA ILE A 203 33.50 33.25 -10.97
C ILE A 203 34.72 33.43 -11.87
N ASP A 204 34.87 32.53 -12.83
CA ASP A 204 35.87 32.61 -13.90
C ASP A 204 35.30 33.26 -15.17
#